data_AF-A0A852K7F8-F1
#
_entry.id   AF-A0A852K7F8-F1
#
_cell.length_a   1.000
_cell.length_b   1.000
_cell.length_c   1.000
_cell.angle_alpha   90.00
_cell.angle_beta   90.00
_cell.angle_gamma   90.00
#
_symmetry.space_group_name_H-M   'P 1'
#
loop_
_entity.id
_entity.type
_entity.pdbx_description
1 polymer ?
#
loop_
_entity_poly.entity_id
_entity_poly.type
_entity_poly.pdbx_seq_one_letter_code
_entity_poly.pdbx_strand_id
1 'polypeptide(L)'
;AVPSEVLASEAVSCLNRALAALRDIWEEIGIPEEQRLERTDVVRKHIKSLLDMMVAEEESLKERLLKSIALCRKELDTLCRELQLGPFETEESTILQMEKNLRTCVEVLQKQKRDRKQELKALQEQDRALCDILCTALFSIDTGSVPSLDDLNRYRRHVASLNTLK
;
A
#
# COMPACT_ATOMS: atom_id res chain seq x y z
N ALA A 1 11.03 11.98 22.96
CA ALA A 1 10.79 10.53 23.02
C ALA A 1 12.09 9.86 23.44
N VAL A 2 12.04 8.82 24.30
CA VAL A 2 13.24 8.04 24.62
C VAL A 2 13.64 7.22 23.38
N PRO A 3 14.92 7.20 22.96
CA PRO A 3 15.35 6.39 21.82
C PRO A 3 15.12 4.89 22.04
N SER A 4 14.73 4.16 20.99
CA SER A 4 14.53 2.70 21.07
C SER A 4 15.76 1.95 21.58
N GLU A 5 16.96 2.44 21.24
CA GLU A 5 18.24 1.88 21.70
C GLU A 5 18.41 1.95 23.23
N VAL A 6 17.93 3.03 23.86
CA VAL A 6 17.99 3.19 25.33
C VAL A 6 17.08 2.16 26.01
N LEU A 7 15.89 1.94 25.46
CA LEU A 7 14.95 0.94 25.97
C LEU A 7 15.49 -0.49 25.80
N ALA A 8 16.17 -0.78 24.68
CA ALA A 8 16.83 -2.07 24.47
C ALA A 8 17.93 -2.31 25.52
N SER A 9 18.75 -1.30 25.81
CA SER A 9 19.76 -1.38 26.87
C SER A 9 19.14 -1.59 28.25
N GLU A 10 18.02 -0.93 28.54
CA GLU A 10 17.30 -1.08 29.80
C GLU A 10 16.72 -2.50 29.97
N ALA A 11 16.16 -3.08 28.91
CA ALA A 11 15.64 -4.44 28.92
C ALA A 11 16.74 -5.47 29.23
N VAL A 12 17.92 -5.33 28.63
CA VAL A 12 19.08 -6.19 28.91
C VAL A 12 19.55 -6.03 30.36
N SER A 13 19.61 -4.80 30.87
CA SER A 13 19.97 -4.52 32.26
C SER A 13 18.98 -5.15 33.26
N CYS A 14 17.69 -5.06 32.97
CA CYS A 14 16.63 -5.69 33.77
C CYS A 14 16.78 -7.22 33.81
N LEU A 15 17.00 -7.84 32.65
CA LEU A 15 17.24 -9.28 32.54
C LEU A 15 18.46 -9.71 33.35
N ASN A 16 19.59 -9.01 33.21
CA ASN A 16 20.82 -9.31 33.94
C ASN A 16 20.63 -9.20 35.46
N ARG A 17 19.90 -8.19 35.92
CA ARG A 17 19.58 -8.02 37.34
C ARG A 17 18.71 -9.15 37.86
N ALA A 18 17.69 -9.55 37.10
CA ALA A 18 16.81 -10.65 37.49
C ALA A 18 17.56 -12.00 37.54
N LEU A 19 18.43 -12.27 36.56
CA LEU A 19 19.25 -13.49 36.54
C LEU A 19 20.28 -13.50 37.69
N ALA A 20 20.87 -12.34 38.02
CA ALA A 20 21.75 -12.22 39.17
C ALA A 20 21.01 -12.51 40.49
N ALA A 21 19.83 -11.94 40.69
CA ALA A 21 19.02 -12.21 41.88
C ALA A 21 18.59 -13.68 41.98
N LEU A 22 18.26 -14.34 40.86
CA LEU A 22 17.97 -15.77 40.84
C LEU A 22 19.17 -16.61 41.28
N ARG A 23 20.37 -16.28 40.79
CA ARG A 23 21.61 -16.94 41.20
C ARG A 23 21.84 -16.80 42.69
N ASP A 24 21.72 -15.60 43.23
CA ASP A 24 21.93 -15.33 44.66
C ASP A 24 20.94 -16.16 45.52
N ILE A 25 19.66 -16.21 45.13
CA ILE A 25 18.64 -17.05 45.80
C ILE A 25 19.00 -18.55 45.71
N TRP A 26 19.45 -19.02 44.55
CA TRP A 26 19.83 -20.44 44.39
C TRP A 26 21.08 -20.81 45.20
N GLU A 27 21.99 -19.86 45.41
CA GLU A 27 23.14 -20.00 46.31
C GLU A 27 22.71 -20.09 47.76
N GLU A 28 21.81 -19.19 48.21
CA GLU A 28 21.27 -19.21 49.57
C GLU A 28 20.52 -20.52 49.89
N ILE A 29 19.76 -21.06 48.93
CA ILE A 29 19.01 -22.31 49.10
C ILE A 29 19.92 -23.55 48.98
N GLY A 30 21.08 -23.43 48.33
CA GLY A 30 21.98 -24.57 48.05
C GLY A 30 21.54 -25.44 46.87
N ILE A 31 20.91 -24.86 45.85
CA ILE A 31 20.46 -25.60 44.64
C ILE A 31 21.69 -26.03 43.83
N PRO A 32 21.82 -27.30 43.40
CA PRO A 32 22.96 -27.78 42.62
C PRO A 32 22.98 -27.18 41.21
N GLU A 33 24.18 -27.08 40.63
CA GLU A 33 24.42 -26.40 39.35
C GLU A 33 23.62 -27.01 38.18
N GLU A 34 23.44 -28.33 38.15
CA GLU A 34 22.64 -29.01 37.12
C GLU A 34 21.20 -28.47 37.07
N GLN A 35 20.55 -28.29 38.23
CA GLN A 35 19.20 -27.74 38.31
C GLN A 35 19.16 -26.24 37.96
N ARG A 36 20.22 -25.49 38.29
CA ARG A 36 20.33 -24.07 37.89
C ARG A 36 20.45 -23.93 36.37
N LEU A 37 21.18 -24.84 35.74
CA LEU A 37 21.35 -24.90 34.30
C LEU A 37 20.03 -25.23 33.60
N GLU A 38 19.28 -26.22 34.09
CA GLU A 38 17.94 -26.53 33.56
C GLU A 38 16.99 -25.33 33.64
N ARG A 39 16.94 -24.65 34.80
CA ARG A 39 16.08 -23.47 34.99
C ARG A 39 16.49 -22.31 34.09
N THR A 40 17.79 -22.05 33.98
CA THR A 40 18.33 -20.99 33.10
C THR A 40 18.08 -21.31 31.63
N ASP A 41 18.17 -22.59 31.23
CA ASP A 41 17.91 -23.01 29.86
C ASP A 41 16.45 -22.80 29.46
N VAL A 42 15.50 -23.02 30.38
CA VAL A 42 14.08 -22.69 30.15
C VAL A 42 13.91 -21.18 29.89
N VAL A 43 14.53 -20.32 30.72
CA VAL A 43 14.49 -18.85 30.52
C VAL A 43 15.10 -18.47 29.15
N ARG A 44 16.27 -19.02 28.82
CA ARG A 44 16.95 -18.80 27.53
C ARG A 44 16.07 -19.19 26.35
N LYS A 45 15.41 -20.35 26.41
CA LYS A 45 14.50 -20.83 25.36
C LYS A 45 13.31 -19.89 25.18
N HIS A 46 12.70 -19.42 26.26
CA HIS A 46 11.57 -18.47 26.17
C HIS A 46 11.99 -17.13 25.55
N ILE A 47 13.11 -16.56 26.00
CA ILE A 47 13.65 -15.30 25.45
C ILE A 47 13.96 -15.47 23.96
N LYS A 48 14.67 -16.56 23.60
CA LYS A 48 15.00 -16.84 22.21
C LYS A 48 13.74 -16.97 21.34
N SER A 49 12.75 -17.74 21.80
CA SER A 49 11.51 -17.93 21.04
C SER A 49 10.77 -16.62 20.80
N LEU A 50 10.74 -15.72 21.79
CA LEU A 50 10.11 -14.41 21.65
C LEU A 50 10.85 -13.54 20.63
N LEU A 51 12.17 -13.45 20.74
CA LEU A 51 12.99 -12.65 19.82
C LEU A 51 12.92 -13.17 18.38
N ASP A 52 13.01 -14.49 18.20
CA ASP A 52 12.87 -15.12 16.89
C ASP A 52 11.49 -14.82 16.26
N MET A 53 10.42 -14.83 17.06
CA MET A 53 9.07 -14.46 16.61
C MET A 53 8.98 -12.99 16.18
N MET A 54 9.50 -12.06 16.98
CA MET A 54 9.50 -10.63 16.66
C MET A 54 10.27 -10.35 15.36
N VAL A 55 11.44 -10.96 15.18
CA VAL A 55 12.23 -10.83 13.95
C VAL A 55 11.46 -11.37 12.74
N ALA A 56 10.86 -12.56 12.86
CA ALA A 56 10.09 -13.17 11.79
C ALA A 56 8.87 -12.33 11.37
N GLU A 57 8.20 -11.68 12.34
CA GLU A 57 7.08 -10.75 12.06
C GLU A 57 7.54 -9.53 11.25
N GLU A 58 8.66 -8.92 11.62
CA GLU A 58 9.21 -7.77 10.91
C GLU A 58 9.77 -8.13 9.52
N GLU A 59 10.38 -9.31 9.37
CA GLU A 59 10.80 -9.83 8.07
C GLU A 59 9.59 -10.09 7.15
N SER A 60 8.53 -10.69 7.70
CA SER A 60 7.26 -10.91 6.99
C SER A 60 6.59 -9.59 6.61
N LEU A 61 6.61 -8.58 7.48
CA LEU A 61 6.12 -7.24 7.14
C LEU A 61 6.91 -6.64 5.98
N LYS A 62 8.25 -6.68 6.04
CA LYS A 62 9.12 -6.18 4.96
C LYS A 62 8.85 -6.90 3.64
N GLU A 63 8.72 -8.22 3.65
CA GLU A 63 8.42 -9.00 2.43
C GLU A 63 7.05 -8.62 1.85
N ARG A 64 6.02 -8.49 2.69
CA ARG A 64 4.69 -8.04 2.26
C ARG A 64 4.72 -6.64 1.63
N LEU A 65 5.45 -5.70 2.22
CA LEU A 65 5.60 -4.35 1.66
C LEU A 65 6.28 -4.38 0.29
N LEU A 66 7.35 -5.16 0.13
CA LEU A 66 8.05 -5.30 -1.16
C LEU A 66 7.17 -5.94 -2.23
N LYS A 67 6.37 -6.95 -1.87
CA LYS A 67 5.37 -7.54 -2.76
C LYS A 67 4.29 -6.51 -3.15
N SER A 68 3.78 -5.73 -2.20
CA SER A 68 2.82 -4.64 -2.45
C SER A 68 3.38 -3.61 -3.44
N ILE A 69 4.62 -3.15 -3.21
CA ILE A 69 5.32 -2.21 -4.11
C ILE A 69 5.41 -2.76 -5.53
N ALA A 70 5.81 -4.03 -5.69
CA ALA A 70 5.94 -4.66 -7.00
C ALA A 70 4.60 -4.75 -7.74
N LEU A 71 3.51 -5.06 -7.03
CA LEU A 71 2.16 -5.08 -7.58
C LEU A 71 1.69 -3.68 -7.98
N CYS A 72 1.85 -2.69 -7.08
CA CYS A 72 1.45 -1.31 -7.34
C CYS A 72 2.19 -0.72 -8.55
N ARG A 73 3.49 -1.01 -8.72
CA ARG A 73 4.25 -0.56 -9.90
C ARG A 73 3.68 -1.12 -11.21
N LYS A 74 3.40 -2.43 -11.26
CA LYS A 74 2.79 -3.07 -12.45
C LYS A 74 1.40 -2.49 -12.76
N GLU A 75 0.64 -2.20 -11.72
CA GLU A 75 -0.67 -1.59 -11.86
C GLU A 75 -0.59 -0.15 -12.36
N LEU A 76 0.31 0.66 -11.81
CA LEU A 76 0.58 2.02 -12.29
C LEU A 76 1.00 2.02 -13.76
N ASP A 77 1.90 1.14 -14.17
CA ASP A 77 2.32 1.03 -15.57
C ASP A 77 1.11 0.76 -16.49
N THR A 78 0.18 -0.06 -16.03
CA THR A 78 -1.04 -0.38 -16.78
C THR A 78 -1.99 0.82 -16.82
N LEU A 79 -2.22 1.47 -15.68
CA LEU A 79 -3.08 2.66 -15.59
C LEU A 79 -2.52 3.84 -16.39
N CYS A 80 -1.20 4.07 -16.37
CA CYS A 80 -0.56 5.10 -17.18
C CYS A 80 -0.78 4.85 -18.67
N ARG A 81 -0.58 3.61 -19.15
CA ARG A 81 -0.87 3.25 -20.55
C ARG A 81 -2.33 3.47 -20.92
N GLU A 82 -3.25 3.00 -20.09
CA GLU A 82 -4.69 3.15 -20.35
C GLU A 82 -5.15 4.60 -20.34
N LEU A 83 -4.62 5.42 -19.42
CA LEU A 83 -4.97 6.83 -19.29
C LEU A 83 -4.18 7.74 -20.24
N GLN A 84 -3.26 7.16 -21.03
CA GLN A 84 -2.36 7.85 -21.95
C GLN A 84 -1.49 8.89 -21.24
N LEU A 85 -1.05 8.55 -20.03
CA LEU A 85 -0.14 9.35 -19.22
C LEU A 85 1.31 8.91 -19.47
N GLY A 86 2.24 9.82 -19.16
CA GLY A 86 3.67 9.51 -19.20
C GLY A 86 4.08 8.42 -18.19
N PRO A 87 5.30 7.88 -18.31
CA PRO A 87 5.85 6.96 -17.32
C PRO A 87 5.80 7.55 -15.92
N PHE A 88 5.49 6.73 -14.92
CA PHE A 88 5.50 7.16 -13.53
C PHE A 88 6.94 7.21 -13.00
N GLU A 89 7.43 8.39 -12.65
CA GLU A 89 8.73 8.53 -12.00
C GLU A 89 8.62 8.25 -10.52
N THR A 90 9.50 7.39 -10.03
CA THR A 90 9.52 6.99 -8.62
C THR A 90 10.70 7.64 -7.93
N GLU A 91 10.45 8.54 -6.98
CA GLU A 91 11.49 9.11 -6.12
C GLU A 91 12.00 8.09 -5.10
N GLU A 92 13.31 8.12 -4.81
CA GLU A 92 13.88 7.29 -3.75
C GLU A 92 13.29 7.66 -2.37
N SER A 93 12.77 6.67 -1.67
CA SER A 93 12.18 6.83 -0.33
C SER A 93 12.24 5.52 0.45
N THR A 94 11.94 5.57 1.75
CA THR A 94 11.89 4.36 2.59
C THR A 94 10.83 3.38 2.10
N ILE A 95 11.01 2.08 2.33
CA ILE A 95 10.10 1.02 1.83
C ILE A 95 8.64 1.31 2.19
N LEU A 96 8.37 1.70 3.44
CA LEU A 96 7.01 1.98 3.90
C LEU A 96 6.41 3.22 3.21
N GLN A 97 7.21 4.28 3.02
CA GLN A 97 6.75 5.49 2.36
C GLN A 97 6.53 5.26 0.86
N MET A 98 7.42 4.50 0.22
CA MET A 98 7.31 4.07 -1.17
C MET A 98 6.01 3.31 -1.42
N GLU A 99 5.71 2.30 -0.59
CA GLU A 99 4.46 1.53 -0.68
C GLU A 99 3.24 2.44 -0.60
N LYS A 100 3.22 3.31 0.41
CA LYS A 100 2.11 4.25 0.63
C LYS A 100 1.91 5.17 -0.57
N ASN A 101 2.99 5.76 -1.08
CA ASN A 101 2.93 6.67 -2.23
C ASN A 101 2.38 5.95 -3.47
N LEU A 102 2.94 4.79 -3.81
CA LEU A 102 2.52 4.03 -4.99
C LEU A 102 1.05 3.63 -4.89
N ARG A 103 0.59 3.14 -3.72
CA ARG A 103 -0.80 2.77 -3.49
C ARG A 103 -1.75 3.97 -3.63
N THR A 104 -1.39 5.12 -3.05
CA THR A 104 -2.17 6.35 -3.23
C THR A 104 -2.23 6.77 -4.71
N CYS A 105 -1.12 6.68 -5.45
CA CYS A 105 -1.11 6.98 -6.88
C CYS A 105 -2.02 6.03 -7.67
N VAL A 106 -2.01 4.72 -7.37
CA VAL A 106 -2.91 3.74 -7.98
C VAL A 106 -4.36 4.13 -7.75
N GLU A 107 -4.74 4.43 -6.50
CA GLU A 107 -6.12 4.81 -6.15
C GLU A 107 -6.60 6.06 -6.92
N VAL A 108 -5.72 7.07 -7.04
CA VAL A 108 -6.01 8.30 -7.80
C VAL A 108 -6.20 8.01 -9.28
N LEU A 109 -5.30 7.26 -9.91
CA LEU A 109 -5.38 6.94 -11.34
C LEU A 109 -6.57 6.03 -11.66
N GLN A 110 -6.86 5.04 -10.80
CA GLN A 110 -8.07 4.23 -10.93
C GLN A 110 -9.33 5.09 -10.84
N LYS A 111 -9.37 6.06 -9.92
CA LYS A 111 -10.49 7.00 -9.84
C LYS A 111 -10.62 7.80 -11.13
N GLN A 112 -9.53 8.37 -11.63
CA GLN A 112 -9.54 9.10 -12.89
C GLN A 112 -10.03 8.23 -14.07
N LYS A 113 -9.62 6.96 -14.15
CA LYS A 113 -10.11 6.00 -15.13
C LYS A 113 -11.63 5.80 -15.05
N ARG A 114 -12.15 5.61 -13.83
CA ARG A 114 -13.60 5.46 -13.60
C ARG A 114 -14.35 6.71 -14.00
N ASP A 115 -13.89 7.88 -13.56
CA ASP A 115 -14.53 9.16 -13.82
C ASP A 115 -14.59 9.44 -15.33
N ARG A 116 -13.51 9.22 -16.08
CA ARG A 116 -13.48 9.39 -17.55
C ARG A 116 -14.47 8.45 -18.26
N LYS A 117 -14.57 7.19 -17.82
CA LYS A 117 -15.53 6.23 -18.40
C LYS A 117 -16.98 6.59 -18.08
N GLN A 118 -17.25 7.03 -16.86
CA GLN A 118 -18.59 7.46 -16.44
C GLN A 118 -19.03 8.71 -17.20
N GLU A 119 -18.13 9.67 -17.37
CA GLU A 119 -18.40 10.88 -18.14
C GLU A 119 -18.71 10.55 -19.60
N LEU A 120 -17.93 9.68 -20.24
CA LEU A 120 -18.22 9.25 -21.61
C LEU A 120 -19.62 8.65 -21.73
N LYS A 121 -20.00 7.79 -20.78
CA LYS A 121 -21.33 7.19 -20.76
C LYS A 121 -22.43 8.25 -20.66
N ALA A 122 -22.26 9.23 -19.77
CA ALA A 122 -23.22 10.32 -19.62
C ALA A 122 -23.33 11.18 -20.89
N LEU A 123 -22.20 11.49 -21.54
CA LEU A 123 -22.18 12.23 -22.81
C LEU A 123 -22.87 11.45 -23.93
N GLN A 124 -22.66 10.13 -24.01
CA GLN A 124 -23.33 9.27 -24.99
C GLN A 124 -24.84 9.18 -24.78
N GLU A 125 -25.29 9.13 -23.52
CA GLU A 125 -26.71 9.15 -23.18
C GLU A 125 -27.36 10.48 -23.59
N GLN A 126 -26.68 11.60 -23.34
CA GLN A 126 -27.16 12.92 -23.76
C GLN A 126 -27.17 13.08 -25.28
N ASP A 127 -26.11 12.65 -25.97
CA ASP A 127 -25.98 12.69 -27.42
C ASP A 127 -27.10 11.91 -28.10
N ARG A 128 -27.40 10.69 -27.60
CA ARG A 128 -28.51 9.88 -28.10
C ARG A 128 -29.84 10.60 -27.97
N ALA A 129 -30.13 11.16 -26.81
CA ALA A 129 -31.39 11.89 -26.60
C ALA A 129 -31.55 13.11 -27.52
N LEU A 130 -30.45 13.81 -27.83
CA LEU A 130 -30.48 14.97 -28.73
C LEU A 130 -30.61 14.55 -30.20
N CYS A 131 -29.82 13.57 -30.63
CA CYS A 131 -29.85 13.05 -31.99
C CYS A 131 -31.19 12.40 -32.34
N ASP A 132 -31.85 11.75 -31.38
CA ASP A 132 -33.20 11.21 -31.55
C ASP A 132 -34.23 12.32 -31.86
N ILE A 133 -34.06 13.52 -31.29
CA ILE A 133 -34.95 14.69 -31.52
C ILE A 133 -34.59 15.40 -32.83
N LEU A 134 -33.29 15.60 -33.07
CA LEU A 134 -32.78 16.38 -34.21
C LEU A 134 -32.66 15.56 -35.50
N CYS A 135 -32.91 14.25 -35.43
CA CYS A 135 -32.72 13.30 -36.54
C CYS A 135 -31.29 13.32 -37.11
N THR A 136 -30.28 13.52 -36.25
CA THR A 136 -28.86 13.55 -36.61
C THR A 136 -28.15 12.26 -36.24
N ALA A 137 -26.99 12.01 -36.84
CA ALA A 137 -26.17 10.84 -36.50
C ALA A 137 -25.43 11.02 -35.16
N LEU A 138 -25.24 9.92 -34.42
CA LEU A 138 -24.47 9.89 -33.16
C LEU A 138 -22.99 10.21 -33.39
N PHE A 139 -22.37 10.85 -32.41
CA PHE A 139 -20.94 11.07 -32.41
C PHE A 139 -20.18 9.79 -32.03
N SER A 140 -19.12 9.47 -32.77
CA SER A 140 -18.35 8.25 -32.55
C SER A 140 -16.95 8.54 -32.01
N ILE A 141 -16.62 7.91 -30.88
CA ILE A 141 -15.24 7.70 -30.42
C ILE A 141 -15.06 6.22 -30.07
N ASP A 142 -13.82 5.77 -29.88
CA ASP A 142 -13.57 4.41 -29.40
C ASP A 142 -14.17 4.21 -28.00
N THR A 143 -15.13 3.29 -27.90
CA THR A 143 -15.85 2.97 -26.66
C THR A 143 -15.26 1.77 -25.93
N GLY A 144 -14.35 1.03 -26.57
CA GLY A 144 -13.68 -0.14 -25.98
C GLY A 144 -12.53 0.23 -25.04
N SER A 145 -11.97 1.43 -25.19
CA SER A 145 -10.84 1.93 -24.41
C SER A 145 -11.22 3.05 -23.43
N VAL A 146 -10.27 3.48 -22.60
CA VAL A 146 -10.46 4.66 -21.73
C VAL A 146 -10.30 5.90 -22.60
N PRO A 147 -11.29 6.81 -22.65
CA PRO A 147 -11.20 7.98 -23.51
C PRO A 147 -10.10 8.93 -23.03
N SER A 148 -9.40 9.56 -23.97
CA SER A 148 -8.48 10.65 -23.64
C SER A 148 -9.25 11.89 -23.19
N LEU A 149 -8.56 12.83 -22.54
CA LEU A 149 -9.18 14.12 -22.21
C LEU A 149 -9.58 14.89 -23.46
N ASP A 150 -8.83 14.75 -24.56
CA ASP A 150 -9.17 15.37 -25.83
C ASP A 150 -10.40 14.74 -26.47
N ASP A 151 -10.58 13.43 -26.38
CA ASP A 151 -11.79 12.75 -26.86
C ASP A 151 -13.02 13.24 -26.11
N LEU A 152 -12.94 13.30 -24.78
CA LEU A 152 -14.02 13.86 -23.94
C LEU A 152 -14.29 15.33 -24.29
N ASN A 153 -13.27 16.14 -24.49
CA ASN A 153 -13.43 17.54 -24.89
C ASN A 153 -14.07 17.72 -26.28
N ARG A 154 -13.74 16.85 -27.24
CA ARG A 154 -14.38 16.83 -28.56
C ARG A 154 -15.85 16.44 -28.43
N TYR A 155 -16.15 15.41 -27.64
CA TYR A 155 -17.52 14.96 -27.40
C TYR A 155 -18.35 16.06 -26.69
N ARG A 156 -17.83 16.68 -25.62
CA ARG A 156 -18.50 17.81 -24.94
C ARG A 156 -18.86 18.94 -25.91
N ARG A 157 -17.93 19.31 -26.80
CA ARG A 157 -18.18 20.35 -27.82
C ARG A 157 -19.26 19.94 -28.82
N HIS A 158 -19.28 18.68 -29.24
CA HIS A 158 -20.33 18.15 -30.11
C HIS A 158 -21.71 18.24 -29.45
N VAL A 159 -21.84 17.69 -28.24
CA VAL A 159 -23.11 17.72 -27.49
C VAL A 159 -23.56 19.15 -27.20
N ALA A 160 -22.64 20.06 -26.88
CA ALA A 160 -22.94 21.47 -26.73
C ALA A 160 -23.50 22.09 -28.03
N SER A 161 -22.92 21.76 -29.19
CA SER A 161 -23.43 22.24 -30.48
C SER A 161 -24.84 21.72 -30.80
N LEU A 162 -25.13 20.45 -30.50
CA LEU A 162 -26.48 19.90 -30.65
C LEU A 162 -27.49 20.61 -29.74
N ASN A 163 -27.11 20.91 -28.49
CA ASN A 163 -27.98 21.65 -27.57
C ASN A 163 -28.28 23.08 -28.06
N THR A 164 -27.40 23.72 -28.84
CA THR A 164 -27.71 25.04 -29.44
C THR A 164 -28.65 24.96 -30.64
N LEU A 165 -28.83 23.77 -31.23
CA LEU A 165 -29.71 23.52 -32.37
C LEU A 165 -31.11 23.01 -31.96
N LYS A 166 -31.24 22.57 -30.70
CA LYS A 166 -32.50 22.16 -30.08
C LYS A 166 -33.35 23.37 -29.72
#